data_AF-A0A0U5GZG4-F1
#
_entry.id   AF-A0A0U5GZG4-F1
#
_cell.length_a   1.000
_cell.length_b   1.000
_cell.length_c   1.000
_cell.angle_alpha   90.00
_cell.angle_beta   90.00
_cell.angle_gamma   90.00
#
_symmetry.space_group_name_H-M   'P 1'
#
loop_
_entity.id
_entity.type
_entity.pdbx_description
1 polymer ?
#
loop_
_entity_poly.entity_id
_entity_poly.type
_entity_poly.pdbx_seq_one_letter_code
_entity_poly.pdbx_strand_id
1 'polypeptide(L)'
;MRLQQDQPQDPSLPPLLAAAATATATDVNQNDKEPANSPPKHLYFAYGSNLSPTQMRIRCTHNPTLSAHPVAIAALDHWRWLICQFGYANVVPPPDLRVGRQISEGDAVPESTSPSIPEGGVYGVLYEMAAADEGVLDGYEGVDECAPDALEGKRVPRDVRPTEQGDGLYNKWYVGARVVKWLDEGYRERNGFAGVGVGGEVRVLVYIDESRVRVGIPKDEYIPRMNRAIREAVELGFPEDWADEVMRPSIPLQ
;
A
#
# COMPACT_ATOMS: atom_id res chain seq x y z
N MET A 1 -41.63 60.42 10.09
CA MET A 1 -42.00 58.98 9.99
C MET A 1 -41.07 58.23 10.93
N ARG A 2 -41.51 57.84 12.14
CA ARG A 2 -42.08 56.49 12.48
C ARG A 2 -41.15 55.37 11.96
N LEU A 3 -40.59 54.43 12.72
CA LEU A 3 -40.77 53.87 14.08
C LEU A 3 -39.38 53.32 14.51
N GLN A 4 -38.87 53.45 15.75
CA GLN A 4 -39.25 52.82 17.03
C GLN A 4 -39.10 51.29 17.05
N GLN A 5 -38.15 50.80 17.86
CA GLN A 5 -38.15 49.57 18.68
C GLN A 5 -36.71 49.32 19.19
N ASP A 6 -36.43 48.75 20.35
CA ASP A 6 -37.00 48.76 21.70
C ASP A 6 -35.87 48.18 22.59
N GLN A 7 -35.67 48.69 23.80
CA GLN A 7 -34.72 48.18 24.81
C GLN A 7 -35.32 46.95 25.54
N PRO A 8 -34.54 46.07 26.22
CA PRO A 8 -34.09 46.31 27.61
C PRO A 8 -32.70 45.69 27.95
N GLN A 9 -31.79 46.34 28.69
CA GLN A 9 -31.69 46.49 30.15
C GLN A 9 -31.59 45.17 30.94
N ASP A 10 -30.41 45.04 31.57
CA ASP A 10 -29.79 43.98 32.36
C ASP A 10 -30.36 43.85 33.79
N PRO A 11 -30.29 42.68 34.44
CA PRO A 11 -30.23 42.63 35.89
C PRO A 11 -29.03 41.82 36.43
N SER A 12 -28.13 42.57 37.09
CA SER A 12 -27.55 42.29 38.42
C SER A 12 -26.60 41.09 38.61
N LEU A 13 -25.36 41.43 38.98
CA LEU A 13 -24.41 40.60 39.75
C LEU A 13 -24.25 41.17 41.18
N PRO A 14 -23.94 40.31 42.17
CA PRO A 14 -23.04 40.68 43.26
C PRO A 14 -21.87 39.66 43.38
N PRO A 15 -20.84 39.86 44.23
CA PRO A 15 -19.51 40.30 43.82
C PRO A 15 -18.42 39.22 43.94
N LEU A 16 -17.26 39.50 43.32
CA LEU A 16 -15.99 38.79 43.50
C LEU A 16 -15.57 38.72 44.98
N LEU A 17 -15.00 37.58 45.39
CA LEU A 17 -14.03 37.51 46.48
C LEU A 17 -12.90 36.53 46.14
N ALA A 18 -11.70 36.98 46.48
CA ALA A 18 -10.39 36.55 46.00
C ALA A 18 -9.90 35.21 46.57
N ALA A 19 -8.99 34.57 45.84
CA ALA A 19 -7.67 34.19 46.38
C ALA A 19 -6.72 33.77 45.26
N ALA A 20 -5.54 34.38 45.26
CA ALA A 20 -4.40 34.00 44.44
C ALA A 20 -3.87 32.62 44.82
N ALA A 21 -3.26 31.89 43.88
CA ALA A 21 -1.86 31.47 44.01
C ALA A 21 -1.35 30.67 42.79
N THR A 22 -0.13 31.04 42.41
CA THR A 22 0.95 30.21 41.83
C THR A 22 0.84 29.74 40.38
N ALA A 23 1.75 30.32 39.59
CA ALA A 23 2.26 29.78 38.35
C ALA A 23 2.89 28.40 38.55
N THR A 24 2.64 27.50 37.62
CA THR A 24 3.61 26.51 37.14
C THR A 24 3.42 26.38 35.64
N ALA A 25 4.36 26.96 34.90
CA ALA A 25 4.58 26.61 33.50
C ALA A 25 4.96 25.13 33.46
N THR A 26 4.05 24.28 33.00
CA THR A 26 4.38 22.91 32.61
C THR A 26 4.79 22.94 31.14
N ASP A 27 6.11 22.97 31.00
CA ASP A 27 6.92 22.56 29.88
C ASP A 27 6.25 21.42 29.08
N VAL A 28 5.73 21.74 27.89
CA VAL A 28 5.23 20.74 26.96
C VAL A 28 6.46 20.22 26.22
N ASN A 29 7.08 19.21 26.82
CA ASN A 29 8.27 18.55 26.33
C ASN A 29 7.95 17.88 24.97
N GLN A 30 8.24 18.61 23.88
CA GLN A 30 8.37 18.05 22.54
C GLN A 30 9.57 17.08 22.56
N ASN A 31 9.31 15.78 22.67
CA ASN A 31 10.30 14.76 22.35
C ASN A 31 9.66 13.39 22.12
N ASP A 32 8.86 13.28 21.06
CA ASP A 32 8.69 12.02 20.35
C ASP A 32 9.33 12.16 18.97
N LYS A 33 10.65 12.34 18.97
CA LYS A 33 11.47 12.10 17.78
C LYS A 33 11.68 10.59 17.74
N GLU A 34 10.86 9.90 16.95
CA GLU A 34 11.09 8.51 16.57
C GLU A 34 12.60 8.36 16.21
N PRO A 35 13.33 7.42 16.82
CA PRO A 35 14.77 7.35 16.61
C PRO A 35 15.04 7.07 15.13
N ALA A 36 15.82 7.95 14.51
CA ALA A 36 16.11 7.99 13.07
C ALA A 36 16.98 6.83 12.56
N ASN A 37 16.87 5.64 13.16
CA ASN A 37 17.77 4.51 12.87
C ASN A 37 17.12 3.12 13.02
N SER A 38 15.79 3.02 13.09
CA SER A 38 15.11 1.74 12.90
C SER A 38 14.83 1.51 11.42
N PRO A 39 15.04 0.29 10.89
CA PRO A 39 14.61 -0.05 9.54
C PRO A 39 13.11 0.26 9.38
N PRO A 40 12.66 0.64 8.17
CA PRO A 40 11.24 0.83 7.91
C PRO A 40 10.49 -0.47 8.22
N LYS A 41 9.31 -0.33 8.82
CA LYS A 41 8.50 -1.47 9.28
C LYS A 41 8.12 -2.39 8.11
N HIS A 42 7.93 -1.81 6.93
CA HIS A 42 7.61 -2.48 5.68
C HIS A 42 7.93 -1.57 4.48
N LEU A 43 8.11 -2.16 3.30
CA LEU A 43 8.15 -1.46 2.01
C LEU A 43 6.83 -1.64 1.27
N TYR A 44 6.45 -0.72 0.38
CA TYR A 44 5.28 -0.93 -0.47
C TYR A 44 5.63 -1.77 -1.69
N PHE A 45 4.92 -2.87 -1.91
CA PHE A 45 5.05 -3.75 -3.07
C PHE A 45 4.01 -3.40 -4.13
N ALA A 46 4.44 -2.81 -5.24
CA ALA A 46 3.58 -2.48 -6.37
C ALA A 46 3.61 -3.59 -7.44
N TYR A 47 2.44 -4.04 -7.89
CA TYR A 47 2.28 -5.03 -8.97
C TYR A 47 1.28 -4.60 -10.09
N GLY A 48 0.68 -3.44 -9.93
CA GLY A 48 -0.29 -2.84 -10.87
C GLY A 48 0.25 -1.55 -11.50
N SER A 49 -0.62 -0.55 -11.70
CA SER A 49 -0.20 0.73 -12.30
C SER A 49 0.89 1.46 -11.52
N ASN A 50 1.01 1.17 -10.21
CA ASN A 50 2.00 1.75 -9.31
C ASN A 50 3.40 1.16 -9.50
N LEU A 51 3.57 0.16 -10.39
CA LEU A 51 4.90 -0.22 -10.89
C LEU A 51 5.64 0.99 -11.51
N SER A 52 4.92 1.99 -12.01
CA SER A 52 5.42 3.26 -12.55
C SER A 52 5.83 4.24 -11.43
N PRO A 53 7.12 4.62 -11.32
CA PRO A 53 7.53 5.73 -10.45
C PRO A 53 6.84 7.06 -10.83
N THR A 54 6.51 7.25 -12.11
CA THR A 54 5.73 8.41 -12.56
C THR A 54 4.32 8.41 -11.96
N GLN A 55 3.64 7.26 -11.93
CA GLN A 55 2.33 7.13 -11.28
C GLN A 55 2.43 7.38 -9.78
N MET A 56 3.43 6.80 -9.12
CA MET A 56 3.67 6.98 -7.69
C MET A 56 3.87 8.44 -7.33
N ARG A 57 4.67 9.19 -8.11
CA ARG A 57 4.90 10.63 -7.91
C ARG A 57 3.66 11.49 -8.11
N ILE A 58 2.70 11.05 -8.94
CA ILE A 58 1.42 11.77 -9.13
C ILE A 58 0.51 11.55 -7.93
N ARG A 59 0.49 10.35 -7.35
CA ARG A 59 -0.39 10.01 -6.21
C ARG A 59 0.17 10.50 -4.87
N CYS A 60 1.45 10.28 -4.62
CA CYS A 60 2.11 10.60 -3.35
C CYS A 60 2.44 12.10 -3.28
N THR A 61 1.60 12.88 -2.60
CA THR A 61 1.69 14.35 -2.59
C THR A 61 2.38 14.92 -1.35
N HIS A 62 2.58 14.12 -0.30
CA HIS A 62 3.21 14.58 0.93
C HIS A 62 4.74 14.50 0.85
N ASN A 63 5.29 13.39 0.37
CA ASN A 63 6.72 13.23 0.13
C ASN A 63 7.01 12.44 -1.17
N PRO A 64 6.69 13.01 -2.34
CA PRO A 64 6.86 12.34 -3.63
C PRO A 64 8.29 11.88 -3.91
N THR A 65 9.30 12.59 -3.40
CA THR A 65 10.70 12.22 -3.60
C THR A 65 11.06 10.94 -2.84
N LEU A 66 10.50 10.73 -1.65
CA LEU A 66 10.68 9.49 -0.89
C LEU A 66 9.77 8.38 -1.44
N SER A 67 8.46 8.66 -1.50
CA SER A 67 7.41 7.67 -1.75
C SER A 67 7.34 7.19 -3.21
N ALA A 68 7.94 7.91 -4.15
CA ALA A 68 8.05 7.51 -5.55
C ALA A 68 9.48 7.11 -5.95
N HIS A 69 10.39 6.93 -4.99
CA HIS A 69 11.73 6.44 -5.23
C HIS A 69 11.76 4.90 -5.16
N PRO A 70 11.96 4.19 -6.29
CA PRO A 70 12.02 2.74 -6.27
C PRO A 70 13.33 2.28 -5.64
N VAL A 71 13.25 1.41 -4.63
CA VAL A 71 14.41 0.95 -3.85
C VAL A 71 14.87 -0.46 -4.21
N ALA A 72 13.96 -1.30 -4.70
CA ALA A 72 14.26 -2.67 -5.12
C ALA A 72 13.21 -3.24 -6.09
N ILE A 73 13.53 -4.37 -6.70
CA ILE A 73 12.61 -5.29 -7.36
C ILE A 73 12.55 -6.55 -6.51
N ALA A 74 11.35 -7.07 -6.29
CA ALA A 74 11.12 -8.27 -5.49
C ALA A 74 10.06 -9.18 -6.13
N ALA A 75 9.96 -10.41 -5.62
CA ALA A 75 8.96 -11.38 -6.03
C ALA A 75 8.18 -11.91 -4.82
N LEU A 76 6.88 -12.15 -5.01
CA LEU A 76 6.03 -12.93 -4.13
C LEU A 76 5.90 -14.34 -4.72
N ASP A 77 6.56 -15.32 -4.10
CA ASP A 77 6.70 -16.68 -4.64
C ASP A 77 5.39 -17.47 -4.55
N HIS A 78 5.00 -18.14 -5.64
CA HIS A 78 3.76 -18.88 -5.83
C HIS A 78 2.46 -18.06 -5.78
N TRP A 79 2.57 -16.73 -5.81
CA TRP A 79 1.43 -15.84 -6.00
C TRP A 79 1.03 -15.81 -7.47
N ARG A 80 -0.23 -15.45 -7.73
CA ARG A 80 -0.77 -15.35 -9.09
C ARG A 80 -1.24 -13.94 -9.37
N TRP A 81 -0.86 -13.38 -10.51
CA TRP A 81 -1.29 -12.07 -11.00
C TRP A 81 -2.47 -12.21 -11.95
N LEU A 82 -3.40 -11.28 -11.90
CA LEU A 82 -4.49 -11.18 -12.86
C LEU A 82 -4.97 -9.75 -13.06
N ILE A 83 -5.65 -9.51 -14.18
CA ILE A 83 -6.67 -8.47 -14.24
C ILE A 83 -7.97 -9.07 -13.72
N CYS A 84 -8.50 -8.52 -12.62
CA CYS A 84 -9.73 -9.02 -12.03
C CYS A 84 -10.95 -8.62 -12.87
N GLN A 85 -12.12 -9.17 -12.55
CA GLN A 85 -13.37 -8.89 -13.27
C GLN A 85 -13.79 -7.41 -13.28
N PHE A 86 -13.17 -6.56 -12.46
CA PHE A 86 -13.39 -5.11 -12.47
C PHE A 86 -12.43 -4.36 -13.40
N GLY A 87 -11.50 -5.06 -14.04
CA GLY A 87 -10.60 -4.52 -15.05
C GLY A 87 -9.37 -3.82 -14.49
N TYR A 88 -8.99 -4.12 -13.24
CA TYR A 88 -7.77 -3.66 -12.59
C TYR A 88 -6.89 -4.84 -12.17
N ALA A 89 -5.59 -4.57 -11.94
CA ALA A 89 -4.67 -5.60 -11.50
C ALA A 89 -4.99 -6.05 -10.06
N ASN A 90 -4.87 -7.34 -9.81
CA ASN A 90 -4.96 -7.94 -8.48
C ASN A 90 -3.91 -9.06 -8.38
N VAL A 91 -3.75 -9.61 -7.18
CA VAL A 91 -2.98 -10.82 -6.93
C VAL A 91 -3.78 -11.80 -6.09
N VAL A 92 -3.49 -13.09 -6.27
CA VAL A 92 -4.07 -14.18 -5.48
C VAL A 92 -2.93 -14.88 -4.73
N PRO A 93 -3.03 -15.03 -3.40
CA PRO A 93 -1.99 -15.67 -2.61
C PRO A 93 -1.96 -17.19 -2.82
N PRO A 94 -0.86 -17.86 -2.39
CA PRO A 94 -0.77 -19.32 -2.41
C PRO A 94 -1.88 -19.96 -1.54
N PRO A 95 -2.24 -21.24 -1.80
CA PRO A 95 -3.44 -21.86 -1.20
C PRO A 95 -3.57 -21.79 0.32
N ASP A 96 -2.44 -21.86 1.02
CA ASP A 96 -2.30 -21.76 2.48
C ASP A 96 -2.63 -20.37 3.02
N LEU A 97 -2.50 -19.32 2.21
CA LEU A 97 -2.78 -17.94 2.58
C LEU A 97 -4.13 -17.43 2.04
N ARG A 98 -4.92 -18.24 1.32
CA ARG A 98 -6.18 -17.77 0.73
C ARG A 98 -7.30 -17.59 1.77
N VAL A 99 -8.09 -16.53 1.60
CA VAL A 99 -9.30 -16.24 2.39
C VAL A 99 -10.53 -16.04 1.50
N GLY A 100 -11.72 -16.25 2.06
CA GLY A 100 -12.99 -15.95 1.38
C GLY A 100 -13.08 -16.58 -0.02
N ARG A 101 -13.36 -15.76 -1.03
CA ARG A 101 -13.51 -16.22 -2.43
C ARG A 101 -12.22 -16.73 -3.05
N GLN A 102 -11.05 -16.29 -2.56
CA GLN A 102 -9.77 -16.80 -3.04
C GLN A 102 -9.70 -18.32 -2.84
N ILE A 103 -10.26 -18.87 -1.75
CA ILE A 103 -10.23 -20.31 -1.48
C ILE A 103 -10.96 -21.10 -2.57
N SER A 104 -12.13 -20.64 -2.99
CA SER A 104 -12.98 -21.36 -3.96
C SER A 104 -12.68 -21.04 -5.42
N GLU A 105 -12.16 -19.85 -5.71
CA GLU A 105 -12.02 -19.34 -7.08
C GLU A 105 -10.57 -19.07 -7.48
N GLY A 106 -9.63 -19.01 -6.52
CA GLY A 106 -8.23 -18.64 -6.78
C GLY A 106 -7.47 -19.63 -7.67
N ASP A 107 -7.87 -20.90 -7.69
CA ASP A 107 -7.24 -21.90 -8.56
C ASP A 107 -7.56 -21.71 -10.05
N ALA A 108 -8.64 -20.97 -10.37
CA ALA A 108 -8.99 -20.63 -11.74
C ALA A 108 -8.11 -19.52 -12.33
N VAL A 109 -7.35 -18.81 -11.49
CA VAL A 109 -6.36 -17.83 -11.96
C VAL A 109 -5.14 -18.59 -12.48
N PRO A 110 -4.68 -18.36 -13.71
CA PRO A 110 -3.47 -19.01 -14.23
C PRO A 110 -2.25 -18.76 -13.35
N GLU A 111 -1.33 -19.71 -13.33
CA GLU A 111 -0.06 -19.53 -12.63
C GLU A 111 0.79 -18.48 -13.34
N SER A 112 1.43 -17.60 -12.56
CA SER A 112 2.28 -16.53 -13.07
C SER A 112 3.72 -17.03 -13.24
N THR A 113 3.89 -17.94 -14.19
CA THR A 113 5.19 -18.57 -14.50
C THR A 113 5.88 -17.83 -15.64
N SER A 114 7.20 -17.78 -15.57
CA SER A 114 8.06 -17.43 -16.71
C SER A 114 9.45 -18.06 -16.55
N PRO A 115 10.37 -17.98 -17.53
CA PRO A 115 11.74 -18.48 -17.38
C PRO A 115 12.47 -17.95 -16.15
N SER A 116 12.22 -16.70 -15.74
CA SER A 116 12.81 -16.11 -14.53
C SER A 116 12.19 -16.58 -13.21
N ILE A 117 10.96 -17.12 -13.23
CA ILE A 117 10.26 -17.67 -12.06
C ILE A 117 9.46 -18.94 -12.42
N PRO A 118 10.14 -20.08 -12.64
CA PRO A 118 9.50 -21.27 -13.18
C PRO A 118 8.47 -21.91 -12.23
N GLU A 119 8.61 -21.71 -10.92
CA GLU A 119 7.68 -22.21 -9.90
C GLU A 119 6.47 -21.28 -9.67
N GLY A 120 6.39 -20.20 -10.45
CA GLY A 120 5.34 -19.19 -10.39
C GLY A 120 5.57 -18.14 -9.31
N GLY A 121 5.12 -16.92 -9.58
CA GLY A 121 5.10 -15.84 -8.62
C GLY A 121 4.82 -14.49 -9.27
N VAL A 122 4.74 -13.46 -8.45
CA VAL A 122 4.47 -12.10 -8.91
C VAL A 122 5.65 -11.21 -8.65
N TYR A 123 6.21 -10.60 -9.69
CA TYR A 123 7.22 -9.56 -9.53
C TYR A 123 6.58 -8.21 -9.21
N GLY A 124 7.30 -7.39 -8.44
CA GLY A 124 6.90 -6.05 -8.08
C GLY A 124 8.08 -5.10 -7.89
N VAL A 125 7.77 -3.81 -7.91
CA VAL A 125 8.71 -2.74 -7.55
C VAL A 125 8.44 -2.33 -6.12
N LEU A 126 9.50 -2.23 -5.32
CA LEU A 126 9.44 -1.81 -3.93
C LEU A 126 9.70 -0.31 -3.79
N TYR A 127 8.89 0.33 -2.96
CA TYR A 127 9.03 1.73 -2.58
C TYR A 127 9.12 1.86 -1.06
N GLU A 128 9.95 2.78 -0.58
CA GLU A 128 9.74 3.33 0.77
C GLU A 128 8.46 4.18 0.75
N MET A 129 7.72 4.24 1.86
CA MET A 129 6.51 5.06 1.95
C MET A 129 6.54 5.95 3.18
N ALA A 130 6.32 7.25 2.98
CA ALA A 130 5.93 8.12 4.08
C ALA A 130 4.52 7.74 4.57
N ALA A 131 4.31 7.71 5.88
CA ALA A 131 3.02 7.32 6.47
C ALA A 131 1.82 8.14 5.92
N ALA A 132 2.02 9.43 5.65
CA ALA A 132 0.99 10.28 5.07
C ALA A 132 0.65 9.91 3.61
N ASP A 133 1.66 9.50 2.82
CA ASP A 133 1.42 9.04 1.45
C ASP A 133 0.83 7.63 1.42
N GLU A 134 1.13 6.77 2.40
CA GLU A 134 0.44 5.49 2.56
C GLU A 134 -1.07 5.71 2.75
N GLY A 135 -1.48 6.68 3.58
CA GLY A 135 -2.89 7.04 3.73
C GLY A 135 -3.53 7.60 2.45
N VAL A 136 -2.76 8.31 1.61
CA VAL A 136 -3.24 8.73 0.28
C VAL A 136 -3.47 7.51 -0.61
N LEU A 137 -2.57 6.53 -0.58
CA LEU A 137 -2.74 5.28 -1.32
C LEU A 137 -3.91 4.45 -0.79
N ASP A 138 -4.13 4.37 0.52
CA ASP A 138 -5.29 3.71 1.12
C ASP A 138 -6.60 4.23 0.49
N GLY A 139 -6.71 5.54 0.26
CA GLY A 139 -7.83 6.16 -0.44
C GLY A 139 -7.94 5.77 -1.94
N TYR A 140 -6.82 5.69 -2.65
CA TYR A 140 -6.80 5.24 -4.06
C TYR A 140 -7.15 3.77 -4.22
N GLU A 141 -6.71 2.93 -3.29
CA GLU A 141 -6.96 1.49 -3.27
C GLU A 141 -8.31 1.16 -2.59
N GLY A 142 -9.03 2.18 -2.10
CA GLY A 142 -10.37 2.05 -1.52
C GLY A 142 -10.39 1.17 -0.27
N VAL A 143 -9.36 1.26 0.58
CA VAL A 143 -9.28 0.51 1.84
C VAL A 143 -10.43 0.94 2.76
N ASP A 144 -11.11 -0.03 3.36
CA ASP A 144 -12.14 0.23 4.37
C ASP A 144 -11.48 0.40 5.75
N GLU A 145 -11.31 1.66 6.17
CA GLU A 145 -10.74 2.01 7.48
C GLU A 145 -11.61 1.54 8.67
N CYS A 146 -12.89 1.23 8.42
CA CYS A 146 -13.82 0.73 9.44
C CYS A 146 -13.92 -0.80 9.43
N ALA A 147 -13.15 -1.50 8.59
CA ALA A 147 -13.20 -2.94 8.51
C ALA A 147 -12.82 -3.59 9.85
N PRO A 148 -13.50 -4.67 10.25
CA PRO A 148 -13.21 -5.34 11.50
C PRO A 148 -11.83 -6.01 11.45
N ASP A 149 -11.23 -6.16 12.62
CA ASP A 149 -10.01 -6.96 12.80
C ASP A 149 -10.19 -8.39 12.23
N ALA A 150 -9.13 -8.91 11.61
CA ALA A 150 -9.07 -10.31 11.24
C ALA A 150 -9.14 -11.19 12.50
N LEU A 151 -10.01 -12.20 12.46
CA LEU A 151 -10.20 -13.09 13.62
C LEU A 151 -8.94 -13.91 13.90
N GLU A 152 -8.52 -13.91 15.17
CA GLU A 152 -7.39 -14.71 15.64
C GLU A 152 -7.67 -16.22 15.49
N GLY A 153 -6.63 -17.00 15.16
CA GLY A 153 -6.76 -18.45 14.92
C GLY A 153 -7.35 -18.83 13.56
N LYS A 154 -7.59 -17.87 12.66
CA LYS A 154 -7.86 -18.15 11.24
C LYS A 154 -6.61 -18.64 10.51
N ARG A 155 -6.83 -19.13 9.29
CA ARG A 155 -5.80 -19.62 8.36
C ARG A 155 -4.65 -18.62 8.15
N VAL A 156 -4.96 -17.32 8.07
CA VAL A 156 -3.96 -16.26 7.88
C VAL A 156 -3.73 -15.54 9.22
N PRO A 157 -2.48 -15.46 9.70
CA PRO A 157 -2.13 -14.72 10.91
C PRO A 157 -2.48 -13.22 10.84
N ARG A 158 -2.81 -12.63 11.99
CA ARG A 158 -3.18 -11.20 12.08
C ARG A 158 -2.03 -10.25 11.74
N ASP A 159 -0.79 -10.64 11.95
CA ASP A 159 0.38 -9.85 11.56
C ASP A 159 0.61 -9.81 10.04
N VAL A 160 0.08 -10.81 9.31
CA VAL A 160 0.06 -10.84 7.84
C VAL A 160 -1.17 -10.13 7.29
N ARG A 161 -2.34 -10.36 7.89
CA ARG A 161 -3.61 -9.76 7.48
C ARG A 161 -4.31 -9.18 8.71
N PRO A 162 -4.10 -7.89 9.04
CA PRO A 162 -4.61 -7.30 10.28
C PRO A 162 -6.12 -7.15 10.33
N THR A 163 -6.75 -6.79 9.22
CA THR A 163 -8.19 -6.52 9.08
C THR A 163 -8.83 -7.47 8.08
N GLU A 164 -10.14 -7.64 8.17
CA GLU A 164 -10.93 -8.14 7.04
C GLU A 164 -11.00 -7.09 5.92
N GLN A 165 -11.39 -7.46 4.68
CA GLN A 165 -11.54 -6.47 3.61
C GLN A 165 -12.67 -5.46 3.86
N GLY A 166 -13.71 -5.85 4.60
CA GLY A 166 -14.89 -5.00 4.82
C GLY A 166 -15.63 -4.71 3.51
N ASP A 167 -16.15 -3.48 3.40
CA ASP A 167 -16.88 -2.99 2.22
C ASP A 167 -15.96 -2.29 1.19
N GLY A 168 -14.63 -2.34 1.42
CA GLY A 168 -13.61 -1.71 0.62
C GLY A 168 -13.23 -2.44 -0.67
N LEU A 169 -12.43 -1.78 -1.50
CA LEU A 169 -11.94 -2.33 -2.77
C LEU A 169 -10.76 -3.29 -2.57
N TYR A 170 -9.73 -2.88 -1.84
CA TYR A 170 -8.57 -3.70 -1.50
C TYR A 170 -8.36 -3.72 0.01
N ASN A 171 -7.70 -4.77 0.51
CA ASN A 171 -7.26 -4.91 1.90
C ASN A 171 -5.73 -4.86 2.00
N LYS A 172 -5.20 -4.51 3.17
CA LYS A 172 -3.76 -4.39 3.43
C LYS A 172 -3.20 -5.69 3.99
N TRP A 173 -2.19 -6.21 3.31
CA TRP A 173 -1.47 -7.41 3.73
C TRP A 173 0.01 -7.11 3.89
N TYR A 174 0.64 -7.74 4.87
CA TYR A 174 2.04 -7.56 5.24
C TYR A 174 2.76 -8.90 5.12
N VAL A 175 3.45 -9.12 4.01
CA VAL A 175 4.04 -10.43 3.64
C VAL A 175 5.54 -10.31 3.42
N GLY A 176 6.23 -11.45 3.41
CA GLY A 176 7.61 -11.53 2.95
C GLY A 176 7.69 -11.47 1.43
N ALA A 177 8.58 -10.64 0.89
CA ALA A 177 8.91 -10.62 -0.54
C ALA A 177 10.40 -10.88 -0.73
N ARG A 178 10.72 -11.78 -1.66
CA ARG A 178 12.09 -12.14 -2.01
C ARG A 178 12.70 -11.07 -2.89
N VAL A 179 13.78 -10.44 -2.43
CA VAL A 179 14.49 -9.40 -3.19
C VAL A 179 15.19 -10.03 -4.39
N VAL A 180 14.93 -9.45 -5.56
CA VAL A 180 15.50 -9.89 -6.85
C VAL A 180 16.64 -8.95 -7.23
N LYS A 181 16.49 -7.66 -6.97
CA LYS A 181 17.50 -6.65 -7.28
C LYS A 181 17.32 -5.44 -6.36
N TRP A 182 18.40 -4.96 -5.75
CA TRP A 182 18.42 -3.63 -5.12
C TRP A 182 18.66 -2.56 -6.19
N LEU A 183 17.88 -1.48 -6.13
CA LEU A 183 18.00 -0.32 -7.03
C LEU A 183 18.75 0.84 -6.39
N ASP A 184 18.77 0.88 -5.05
CA ASP A 184 19.50 1.86 -4.25
C ASP A 184 20.26 1.17 -3.12
N GLU A 185 21.55 0.90 -3.33
CA GLU A 185 22.43 0.30 -2.31
C GLU A 185 22.62 1.25 -1.11
N GLY A 186 22.61 2.56 -1.33
CA GLY A 186 22.71 3.53 -0.25
C GLY A 186 21.47 3.47 0.66
N TYR A 187 20.28 3.29 0.07
CA TYR A 187 19.06 3.04 0.82
C TYR A 187 19.16 1.76 1.63
N ARG A 188 19.58 0.67 0.99
CA ARG A 188 19.74 -0.65 1.64
C ARG A 188 20.64 -0.58 2.86
N GLU A 189 21.80 0.09 2.77
CA GLU A 189 22.73 0.24 3.88
C GLU A 189 22.16 1.11 5.01
N ARG A 190 21.64 2.30 4.67
CA ARG A 190 21.13 3.28 5.67
C ARG A 190 19.91 2.76 6.42
N ASN A 191 19.11 1.90 5.82
CA ASN A 191 17.88 1.36 6.40
C ASN A 191 18.05 -0.06 6.96
N GLY A 192 19.27 -0.49 7.27
CA GLY A 192 19.50 -1.75 7.99
C GLY A 192 19.28 -3.02 7.15
N PHE A 193 19.17 -2.91 5.82
CA PHE A 193 19.05 -4.04 4.90
C PHE A 193 20.41 -4.54 4.37
N ALA A 194 21.54 -4.07 4.92
CA ALA A 194 22.88 -4.49 4.50
C ALA A 194 23.04 -6.03 4.54
N GLY A 195 22.45 -6.70 5.53
CA GLY A 195 22.43 -8.17 5.65
C GLY A 195 21.46 -8.89 4.70
N VAL A 196 20.56 -8.16 4.03
CA VAL A 196 19.56 -8.73 3.10
C VAL A 196 20.09 -8.58 1.68
N GLY A 197 20.73 -9.63 1.17
CA GLY A 197 21.20 -9.69 -0.21
C GLY A 197 20.08 -10.03 -1.21
N VAL A 198 20.46 -10.18 -2.47
CA VAL A 198 19.59 -10.79 -3.49
C VAL A 198 19.22 -12.22 -3.03
N GLY A 199 17.95 -12.57 -3.15
CA GLY A 199 17.37 -13.81 -2.62
C GLY A 199 16.94 -13.72 -1.16
N GLY A 200 17.32 -12.66 -0.43
CA GLY A 200 16.82 -12.41 0.93
C GLY A 200 15.38 -11.91 0.92
N GLU A 201 14.72 -11.99 2.08
CA GLU A 201 13.33 -11.57 2.23
C GLU A 201 13.21 -10.22 2.95
N VAL A 202 12.30 -9.38 2.49
CA VAL A 202 11.91 -8.13 3.16
C VAL A 202 10.40 -8.12 3.41
N ARG A 203 9.98 -7.54 4.54
CA ARG A 203 8.55 -7.37 4.83
C ARG A 203 7.97 -6.25 3.97
N VAL A 204 6.86 -6.52 3.29
CA VAL A 204 6.20 -5.58 2.39
C VAL A 204 4.72 -5.43 2.68
N LEU A 205 4.18 -4.23 2.48
CA LEU A 205 2.76 -3.94 2.33
C LEU A 205 2.35 -4.21 0.89
N VAL A 206 1.30 -5.01 0.71
CA VAL A 206 0.65 -5.27 -0.56
C VAL A 206 -0.86 -5.09 -0.41
N TYR A 207 -1.48 -4.40 -1.37
CA TYR A 207 -2.94 -4.27 -1.43
C TYR A 207 -3.52 -5.46 -2.17
N ILE A 208 -4.53 -6.14 -1.62
CA ILE A 208 -5.14 -7.33 -2.23
C ILE A 208 -6.65 -7.21 -2.23
N ASP A 209 -7.28 -7.46 -3.36
CA ASP A 209 -8.72 -7.59 -3.46
C ASP A 209 -9.10 -9.05 -3.23
N GLU A 210 -9.61 -9.36 -2.03
CA GLU A 210 -9.98 -10.70 -1.57
C GLU A 210 -11.30 -11.18 -2.18
N SER A 211 -12.07 -10.26 -2.78
CA SER A 211 -13.41 -10.51 -3.29
C SER A 211 -13.44 -10.69 -4.81
N ARG A 212 -12.61 -9.96 -5.58
CA ARG A 212 -12.59 -10.04 -7.04
C ARG A 212 -11.38 -10.82 -7.54
N VAL A 213 -11.58 -12.13 -7.59
CA VAL A 213 -10.54 -13.13 -7.88
C VAL A 213 -10.77 -13.88 -9.20
N ARG A 214 -11.63 -13.34 -10.08
CA ARG A 214 -11.90 -13.92 -11.40
C ARG A 214 -11.18 -13.11 -12.46
N VAL A 215 -10.61 -13.80 -13.46
CA VAL A 215 -9.98 -13.15 -14.60
C VAL A 215 -11.01 -12.33 -15.38
N GLY A 216 -10.65 -11.10 -15.73
CA GLY A 216 -11.46 -10.15 -16.48
C GLY A 216 -10.67 -9.47 -17.60
N ILE A 217 -11.33 -8.51 -18.24
CA ILE A 217 -10.76 -7.67 -19.31
C ILE A 217 -10.36 -6.33 -18.68
N PRO A 218 -9.18 -5.77 -18.96
CA PRO A 218 -8.80 -4.47 -18.43
C PRO A 218 -9.73 -3.39 -18.95
N LYS A 219 -9.91 -2.34 -18.15
CA LYS A 219 -10.62 -1.16 -18.65
C LYS A 219 -9.75 -0.38 -19.64
N ASP A 220 -10.38 0.24 -20.64
CA ASP A 220 -9.69 1.00 -21.69
C ASP A 220 -8.80 2.11 -21.11
N GLU A 221 -9.25 2.80 -20.05
CA GLU A 221 -8.47 3.85 -19.39
C GLU A 221 -7.36 3.29 -18.47
N TYR A 222 -7.36 1.99 -18.19
CA TYR A 222 -6.33 1.33 -17.40
C TYR A 222 -5.16 0.86 -18.27
N ILE A 223 -5.43 0.39 -19.49
CA ILE A 223 -4.42 -0.08 -20.45
C ILE A 223 -3.24 0.90 -20.60
N PRO A 224 -3.43 2.20 -20.92
CA PRO A 224 -2.29 3.11 -21.10
C PRO A 224 -1.49 3.33 -19.80
N ARG A 225 -2.14 3.26 -18.63
CA ARG A 225 -1.46 3.36 -17.33
C ARG A 225 -0.59 2.13 -17.08
N MET A 226 -1.11 0.94 -17.37
CA MET A 226 -0.34 -0.30 -17.26
C MET A 226 0.79 -0.38 -18.29
N ASN A 227 0.58 0.07 -19.52
CA ASN A 227 1.63 0.13 -20.53
C ASN A 227 2.80 1.03 -20.09
N ARG A 228 2.51 2.20 -19.50
CA ARG A 228 3.56 3.04 -18.89
C ARG A 228 4.25 2.30 -17.74
N ALA A 229 3.49 1.64 -16.88
CA ALA A 229 4.00 0.95 -15.71
C ALA A 229 4.94 -0.22 -16.05
N ILE A 230 4.56 -1.04 -17.04
CA ILE A 230 5.42 -2.12 -17.55
C ILE A 230 6.72 -1.54 -18.13
N ARG A 231 6.62 -0.53 -18.99
CA ARG A 231 7.79 0.09 -19.62
C ARG A 231 8.77 0.66 -18.60
N GLU A 232 8.28 1.48 -17.67
CA GLU A 232 9.13 2.10 -16.63
C GLU A 232 9.71 1.04 -15.67
N ALA A 233 8.97 -0.01 -15.33
CA ALA A 233 9.49 -1.08 -14.49
C ALA A 233 10.60 -1.88 -15.20
N VAL A 234 10.43 -2.23 -16.48
CA VAL A 234 11.45 -2.92 -17.27
C VAL A 234 12.72 -2.06 -17.39
N GLU A 235 12.60 -0.74 -17.54
CA GLU A 235 13.74 0.19 -17.51
C GLU A 235 14.51 0.16 -16.18
N LEU A 236 13.86 -0.15 -15.05
CA LEU A 236 14.52 -0.36 -13.74
C LEU A 236 15.22 -1.74 -13.63
N GLY A 237 14.94 -2.65 -14.56
CA GLY A 237 15.44 -4.03 -14.57
C GLY A 237 14.41 -5.06 -14.08
N PHE A 238 13.12 -4.73 -14.12
CA PHE A 238 12.04 -5.70 -13.92
C PHE A 238 12.10 -6.79 -15.02
N PRO A 239 11.83 -8.07 -14.72
CA PRO A 239 11.97 -9.15 -15.69
C PRO A 239 11.02 -8.99 -16.88
N GLU A 240 11.58 -8.75 -18.07
CA GLU A 240 10.83 -8.55 -19.30
C GLU A 240 10.09 -9.82 -19.73
N ASP A 241 10.71 -11.00 -19.57
CA ASP A 241 10.10 -12.29 -19.85
C ASP A 241 8.82 -12.50 -19.03
N TRP A 242 8.82 -12.11 -17.75
CA TRP A 242 7.64 -12.22 -16.91
C TRP A 242 6.55 -11.22 -17.32
N ALA A 243 6.93 -9.99 -17.65
CA ALA A 243 5.97 -9.00 -18.14
C ALA A 243 5.29 -9.48 -19.44
N ASP A 244 6.07 -10.06 -20.35
CA ASP A 244 5.59 -10.60 -21.64
C ASP A 244 4.70 -11.84 -21.48
N GLU A 245 5.05 -12.75 -20.59
CA GLU A 245 4.28 -14.00 -20.41
C GLU A 245 3.05 -13.82 -19.50
N VAL A 246 3.13 -12.94 -18.50
CA VAL A 246 2.06 -12.78 -17.49
C VAL A 246 1.19 -11.55 -17.72
N MET A 247 1.79 -10.39 -18.02
CA MET A 247 1.04 -9.13 -18.09
C MET A 247 0.50 -8.84 -19.50
N ARG A 248 1.32 -9.02 -20.54
CA ARG A 248 0.96 -8.68 -21.93
C ARG A 248 -0.24 -9.43 -22.50
N PRO A 249 -0.54 -10.69 -22.12
CA PRO A 249 -1.76 -11.35 -22.59
C PRO A 249 -3.04 -10.58 -22.20
N SER A 250 -3.00 -9.87 -21.06
CA SER A 250 -4.13 -9.05 -20.60
C SER A 250 -3.99 -7.58 -20.98
N ILE A 251 -2.76 -7.04 -21.13
CA ILE A 251 -2.49 -5.62 -21.39
C ILE A 251 -1.87 -5.45 -22.79
N PRO A 252 -2.70 -5.29 -23.85
CA PRO A 252 -2.19 -5.09 -25.19
C PRO A 252 -1.47 -3.74 -25.32
N LEU A 253 -0.43 -3.73 -26.16
CA LEU A 253 0.19 -2.49 -26.64
C LEU A 253 -0.83 -1.74 -27.50
N GLN A 254 -0.96 -0.44 -27.27
CA GLN A 254 -1.74 0.48 -28.12
C GLN A 254 -0.84 1.16 -29.13
#